data_AF-A0A1B7X3M1-F1
#
_entry.id   AF-A0A1B7X3M1-F1
#
_cell.length_a   1.000
_cell.length_b   1.000
_cell.length_c   1.000
_cell.angle_alpha   90.00
_cell.angle_beta   90.00
_cell.angle_gamma   90.00
#
_symmetry.space_group_name_H-M   'P 1'
#
loop_
_entity.id
_entity.type
_entity.pdbx_description
1 polymer ?
#
loop_
_entity_poly.entity_id
_entity_poly.type
_entity_poly.pdbx_seq_one_letter_code
_entity_poly.pdbx_strand_id
1 'polypeptide(L)'
;MNLTLLPKVELSSIEPNKFAIELIKSQIVDHFTQTGESPLELLVKSEAVVQLLEGIRADLKELVLDELSKYPGGKAEVLGSEMAKFESGVKYIYDQDYTWSKMNDQLESMKFAIKEREKMLRTLPTAMVDPESGEMVHPAPRISTTTFKISLKK
;
A
#
# COMPACT_ATOMS: atom_id res chain seq x y z
N MET A 1 5.91 30.74 -5.15
CA MET A 1 5.86 30.10 -3.80
C MET A 1 7.02 29.13 -3.72
N ASN A 2 8.03 29.42 -2.88
CA ASN A 2 9.11 28.47 -2.65
C ASN A 2 8.57 27.34 -1.77
N LEU A 3 8.38 26.16 -2.37
CA LEU A 3 8.03 24.93 -1.67
C LEU A 3 9.29 24.38 -1.00
N THR A 4 9.77 25.05 0.06
CA THR A 4 10.82 24.49 0.91
C THR A 4 10.18 23.42 1.79
N LEU A 5 10.26 22.16 1.36
CA LEU A 5 10.14 21.05 2.29
C LEU A 5 11.44 20.95 3.10
N LEU A 6 11.25 20.74 4.41
CA LEU A 6 12.10 20.12 5.43
C LEU A 6 13.57 19.79 5.06
N PRO A 7 14.48 19.90 6.04
CA PRO A 7 15.77 20.60 5.93
C PRO A 7 16.35 20.65 4.50
N LYS A 8 16.17 21.78 3.81
CA LYS A 8 16.80 22.15 2.51
C LYS A 8 17.22 20.98 1.61
N VAL A 9 16.32 20.02 1.34
CA VAL A 9 16.57 19.03 0.30
C VAL A 9 15.97 19.56 -1.00
N GLU A 10 16.82 20.03 -1.90
CA GLU A 10 16.41 20.38 -3.26
C GLU A 10 16.15 19.10 -4.05
N LEU A 11 14.88 18.86 -4.40
CA LEU A 11 14.46 17.69 -5.19
C LEU A 11 15.22 17.56 -6.52
N SER A 12 15.68 18.68 -7.09
CA SER A 12 16.46 18.75 -8.34
C SER A 12 17.89 18.20 -8.24
N SER A 13 18.41 18.05 -7.02
CA SER A 13 19.81 17.64 -6.77
C SER A 13 19.90 16.16 -6.37
N ILE A 14 18.76 15.45 -6.32
CA ILE A 14 18.71 14.03 -5.98
C ILE A 14 18.88 13.23 -7.26
N GLU A 15 20.01 12.55 -7.39
CA GLU A 15 20.10 11.46 -8.36
C GLU A 15 19.07 10.39 -7.97
N PRO A 16 18.15 9.99 -8.86
CA PRO A 16 17.09 9.03 -8.57
C PRO A 16 17.64 7.61 -8.50
N ASN A 17 18.56 7.37 -7.55
CA ASN A 17 19.16 6.08 -7.26
C ASN A 17 18.81 5.66 -5.82
N LYS A 18 18.72 4.35 -5.58
CA LYS A 18 18.30 3.80 -4.28
C LYS A 18 19.23 4.21 -3.13
N PHE A 19 20.51 4.41 -3.42
CA PHE A 19 21.51 4.77 -2.41
C PHE A 19 21.31 6.19 -1.90
N ALA A 20 21.10 7.17 -2.80
CA ALA A 20 20.83 8.56 -2.46
C ALA A 20 19.54 8.70 -1.65
N ILE A 21 18.49 7.96 -2.02
CA ILE A 21 17.22 7.94 -1.28
C ILE A 21 17.43 7.42 0.15
N GLU A 22 18.16 6.31 0.32
CA GLU A 22 18.38 5.72 1.64
C GLU A 22 19.28 6.62 2.51
N LEU A 23 20.26 7.30 1.91
CA LEU A 23 21.12 8.26 2.60
C LEU A 23 20.30 9.44 3.15
N ILE A 24 19.44 10.05 2.32
CA ILE A 24 18.58 11.17 2.73
C ILE A 24 17.59 10.71 3.81
N LYS A 25 17.00 9.53 3.65
CA LYS A 25 16.11 8.94 4.65
C LYS A 25 16.82 8.78 5.99
N SER A 26 18.03 8.23 6.01
CA SER A 26 18.82 8.09 7.25
C SER A 26 19.06 9.44 7.89
N GLN A 27 19.54 10.43 7.12
CA GLN A 27 19.82 11.78 7.62
C GLN A 27 18.59 12.44 8.27
N ILE A 28 17.42 12.34 7.62
CA ILE A 28 16.17 12.88 8.16
C ILE A 28 15.82 12.15 9.46
N VAL A 29 15.86 10.83 9.49
CA VAL A 29 15.55 10.05 10.72
C VAL A 29 16.53 10.38 11.85
N ASP A 30 17.82 10.49 11.55
CA ASP A 30 18.88 10.81 12.51
C ASP A 30 18.67 12.20 13.11
N HIS A 31 18.23 13.19 12.32
CA HIS A 31 17.89 14.53 12.82
C HIS A 31 16.82 14.48 13.91
N PHE A 32 15.72 13.74 13.73
CA PHE A 32 14.66 13.65 14.74
C PHE A 32 15.06 12.82 15.97
N THR A 33 15.94 11.83 15.81
CA THR A 33 16.45 11.06 16.95
C THR A 33 17.45 11.85 17.80
N GLN A 34 18.23 12.76 17.19
CA GLN A 34 19.27 13.53 17.88
C GLN A 34 18.77 14.86 18.46
N THR A 35 17.84 15.55 17.78
CA THR A 35 17.35 16.87 18.22
C THR A 35 16.17 16.81 19.16
N GLY A 36 15.45 15.69 19.22
CA GLY A 36 14.22 15.54 20.00
C GLY A 36 13.02 16.33 19.44
N GLU A 37 13.13 16.86 18.22
CA GLU A 37 12.01 17.49 17.52
C GLU A 37 10.86 16.51 17.29
N SER A 38 9.62 17.02 17.22
CA SER A 38 8.45 16.16 17.01
C SER A 38 8.33 15.73 15.54
N PRO A 39 8.26 14.42 15.24
CA PRO A 39 8.10 13.94 13.87
C PRO A 39 6.69 14.17 13.31
N LEU A 40 5.72 14.60 14.13
CA LEU A 40 4.33 14.73 13.72
C LEU A 40 4.12 15.74 12.59
N GLU A 41 4.74 16.92 12.68
CA GLU A 41 4.60 17.95 11.65
C GLU A 41 5.26 17.53 10.33
N LEU A 42 6.42 16.88 10.40
CA LEU A 42 7.09 16.29 9.24
C LEU A 42 6.16 15.29 8.55
N LEU A 43 5.63 14.31 9.30
CA LEU A 43 4.82 13.24 8.72
C LEU A 43 3.54 13.76 8.07
N VAL A 44 2.89 14.77 8.65
CA VAL A 44 1.70 15.41 8.04
C VAL A 44 2.05 16.12 6.73
N LYS A 45 3.17 16.85 6.69
CA LYS A 45 3.63 17.51 5.46
C LYS A 45 4.06 16.49 4.40
N SER A 46 4.74 15.43 4.80
CA SER A 46 5.14 14.34 3.92
C SER A 46 3.93 13.66 3.28
N GLU A 47 2.87 13.40 4.06
CA GLU A 47 1.61 12.85 3.54
C GLU A 47 0.99 13.74 2.46
N ALA A 48 1.00 15.07 2.66
CA ALA A 48 0.50 16.03 1.66
C ALA A 48 1.32 15.99 0.36
N VAL A 49 2.64 15.84 0.46
CA VAL A 49 3.53 15.73 -0.71
C VAL A 49 3.34 14.41 -1.44
N VAL A 50 3.17 13.31 -0.71
CA VAL A 50 2.88 12.00 -1.31
C VAL A 50 1.60 12.09 -2.14
N GLN A 51 0.51 12.60 -1.57
CA GLN A 51 -0.76 12.77 -2.29
C GLN A 51 -0.64 13.70 -3.50
N LEU A 52 0.14 14.78 -3.39
CA LEU A 52 0.42 15.68 -4.51
C LEU A 52 1.16 14.96 -5.66
N LEU A 53 2.23 14.24 -5.33
CA LEU A 53 3.04 13.53 -6.33
C LEU A 53 2.28 12.37 -6.97
N GLU A 54 1.45 11.67 -6.20
CA GLU A 54 0.53 10.65 -6.71
C GLU A 54 -0.50 11.24 -7.68
N GLY A 55 -1.08 12.41 -7.35
CA GLY A 55 -1.99 13.14 -8.22
C GLY A 55 -1.33 13.54 -9.54
N ILE A 56 -0.15 14.15 -9.48
CA ILE A 56 0.63 14.52 -10.67
C ILE A 56 0.92 13.28 -11.53
N ARG A 57 1.31 12.17 -10.91
CA ARG A 57 1.59 10.92 -11.63
C ARG A 57 0.34 10.38 -12.33
N ALA A 58 -0.84 10.48 -11.70
CA ALA A 58 -2.09 10.05 -12.29
C ALA A 58 -2.46 10.93 -13.51
N ASP A 59 -2.33 12.25 -13.39
CA ASP A 59 -2.65 13.19 -14.46
C ASP A 59 -1.69 13.07 -15.66
N LEU A 60 -0.40 12.83 -15.40
CA LEU A 60 0.61 12.66 -16.44
C LEU A 60 0.64 11.27 -17.07
N LYS A 61 -0.11 10.31 -16.54
CA LYS A 61 -0.04 8.89 -16.95
C LYS A 61 -0.23 8.72 -18.46
N GLU A 62 -1.30 9.28 -19.03
CA GLU A 62 -1.61 9.13 -20.45
C GLU A 62 -0.55 9.79 -21.33
N LEU A 63 -0.08 10.99 -20.95
CA LEU A 63 1.01 11.67 -21.65
C LEU A 63 2.31 10.86 -21.66
N VAL A 64 2.65 10.21 -20.54
CA VAL A 64 3.82 9.34 -20.44
C VAL A 64 3.65 8.08 -21.30
N LEU A 65 2.46 7.49 -21.35
CA LEU A 65 2.18 6.32 -22.19
C LEU A 65 2.26 6.66 -23.69
N ASP A 66 1.75 7.82 -24.10
CA ASP A 66 1.85 8.33 -25.46
C ASP A 66 3.30 8.58 -25.86
N GLU A 67 4.07 9.20 -24.96
CA GLU A 67 5.49 9.46 -25.18
C GLU A 67 6.30 8.15 -25.28
N LEU A 68 6.11 7.21 -24.34
CA LEU A 68 6.78 5.90 -24.38
C LEU A 68 6.45 5.09 -25.63
N SER A 69 5.24 5.25 -26.19
CA SER A 69 4.84 4.56 -27.42
C SER A 69 5.64 5.01 -28.66
N LYS A 70 6.35 6.14 -28.59
CA LYS A 70 7.26 6.61 -29.65
C LYS A 70 8.63 5.93 -29.61
N TYR A 71 8.99 5.29 -28.50
CA TYR A 71 10.29 4.63 -28.32
C TYR A 71 10.21 3.14 -28.69
N PRO A 72 11.29 2.56 -29.25
CA PRO A 72 11.32 1.15 -29.61
C PRO A 72 11.07 0.26 -28.38
N GLY A 73 10.09 -0.63 -28.49
CA GLY A 73 9.70 -1.53 -27.41
C GLY A 73 8.98 -0.86 -26.24
N GLY A 74 8.58 0.42 -26.37
CA GLY A 74 7.89 1.14 -25.30
C GLY A 74 8.79 1.49 -24.11
N LYS A 75 10.10 1.60 -24.33
CA LYS A 75 11.12 1.80 -23.29
C LYS A 75 11.92 3.08 -23.50
N ALA A 76 12.15 3.83 -22.44
CA ALA A 76 13.03 4.98 -22.42
C ALA A 76 13.92 4.95 -21.16
N GLU A 77 15.17 5.39 -21.28
CA GLU A 77 16.05 5.62 -20.13
C GLU A 77 16.01 7.11 -19.78
N VAL A 78 15.61 7.43 -18.55
CA VAL A 78 15.44 8.80 -18.08
C VAL A 78 16.13 8.92 -16.72
N LEU A 79 17.08 9.85 -16.60
CA LEU A 79 17.84 10.09 -15.37
C LEU A 79 18.51 8.83 -14.80
N GLY A 80 19.03 7.94 -15.67
CA GLY A 80 19.66 6.67 -15.28
C GLY A 80 18.67 5.60 -14.78
N SER A 81 17.37 5.79 -15.02
CA SER A 81 16.31 4.84 -14.70
C SER A 81 15.57 4.36 -15.96
N GLU A 82 15.23 3.07 -16.02
CA GLU A 82 14.39 2.53 -17.09
C GLU A 82 12.92 2.85 -16.84
N MET A 83 12.27 3.48 -17.82
CA MET A 83 10.82 3.62 -17.91
C MET A 83 10.31 2.73 -19.03
N ALA A 84 9.38 1.83 -18.72
CA ALA A 84 8.82 0.89 -19.69
C ALA A 84 7.29 0.87 -19.61
N LYS A 85 6.65 0.90 -20.77
CA LYS A 85 5.23 0.58 -20.91
C LYS A 85 5.06 -0.92 -20.67
N PHE A 86 4.18 -1.28 -19.75
CA PHE A 86 3.79 -2.68 -19.51
C PHE A 86 2.29 -2.77 -19.30
N GLU A 87 1.72 -3.91 -19.65
CA GLU A 87 0.32 -4.20 -19.38
C GLU A 87 0.18 -4.66 -17.93
N SER A 88 -0.67 -3.97 -17.16
CA SER A 88 -0.95 -4.29 -15.76
C SER A 88 -2.44 -4.47 -15.56
N GLY A 89 -2.83 -5.40 -14.69
CA GLY A 89 -4.24 -5.59 -14.35
C GLY A 89 -5.03 -6.39 -15.38
N VAL A 90 -4.37 -7.28 -16.13
CA VAL A 90 -5.06 -8.24 -17.02
C VAL A 90 -5.99 -9.10 -16.16
N LYS A 91 -7.28 -8.81 -16.25
CA LYS A 91 -8.32 -9.54 -15.55
C LYS A 91 -9.08 -10.39 -16.56
N TYR A 92 -9.05 -11.69 -16.34
CA TYR A 92 -9.89 -12.62 -17.07
C TYR A 92 -11.26 -12.70 -16.39
N ILE A 93 -12.30 -12.68 -17.22
CA ILE A 93 -13.70 -12.75 -16.82
C ILE A 93 -14.12 -14.23 -16.97
N TYR A 94 -14.40 -14.90 -15.85
CA TYR A 94 -14.65 -16.35 -15.81
C TYR A 94 -16.12 -16.70 -15.47
N ASP A 95 -16.95 -15.71 -15.18
CA ASP A 95 -18.36 -15.88 -14.77
C ASP A 95 -19.26 -16.48 -15.86
N GLN A 96 -18.78 -16.54 -17.10
CA GLN A 96 -19.50 -17.21 -18.19
C GLN A 96 -19.39 -18.74 -18.14
N ASP A 97 -18.43 -19.30 -17.40
CA ASP A 97 -18.30 -20.75 -17.24
C ASP A 97 -19.19 -21.26 -16.10
N TYR A 98 -20.07 -22.22 -16.41
CA TYR A 98 -21.01 -22.79 -15.45
C TYR A 98 -20.30 -23.50 -14.28
N THR A 99 -19.21 -24.23 -14.56
CA THR A 99 -18.47 -24.97 -13.54
C THR A 99 -17.78 -24.00 -12.58
N TRP A 100 -17.17 -22.95 -13.14
CA TRP A 100 -16.55 -21.88 -12.39
C TRP A 100 -17.56 -21.15 -11.51
N SER A 101 -18.73 -20.78 -12.04
CA SER A 101 -19.77 -20.09 -11.25
C SER A 101 -20.20 -20.95 -10.07
N LYS A 102 -20.47 -22.24 -10.29
CA LYS A 102 -20.87 -23.16 -9.23
C LYS A 102 -19.78 -23.30 -8.15
N MET A 103 -18.51 -23.40 -8.55
CA MET A 103 -17.38 -23.46 -7.61
C MET A 103 -17.23 -22.15 -6.84
N ASN A 104 -17.42 -21.01 -7.51
CA ASN A 104 -17.32 -19.70 -6.89
C ASN A 104 -18.45 -19.49 -5.86
N ASP A 105 -19.68 -19.88 -6.15
CA ASP A 105 -20.81 -19.79 -5.20
C ASP A 105 -20.57 -20.62 -3.93
N GLN A 106 -20.02 -21.82 -4.10
CA GLN A 106 -19.61 -22.67 -2.97
C GLN A 106 -18.49 -22.01 -2.16
N LEU A 107 -17.50 -21.43 -2.85
CA LEU A 107 -16.39 -20.71 -2.21
C LEU A 107 -16.89 -19.49 -1.42
N GLU A 108 -17.84 -18.73 -1.95
CA GLU A 108 -18.42 -17.58 -1.26
C GLU A 108 -19.22 -18.00 -0.02
N SER A 109 -20.03 -19.05 -0.15
CA SER A 109 -20.75 -19.64 0.99
C SER A 109 -19.79 -20.11 2.08
N MET A 110 -18.70 -20.78 1.70
CA MET A 110 -17.70 -21.27 2.65
C MET A 110 -16.91 -20.12 3.29
N LYS A 111 -16.58 -19.07 2.53
CA LYS A 111 -15.97 -17.84 3.07
C LYS A 111 -16.88 -17.17 4.09
N PHE A 112 -18.19 -17.15 3.86
CA PHE A 112 -19.15 -16.62 4.83
C PHE A 112 -19.15 -17.45 6.12
N ALA A 113 -19.26 -18.78 6.02
CA ALA A 113 -19.21 -19.68 7.18
C ALA A 113 -17.89 -19.54 7.98
N ILE A 114 -16.75 -19.39 7.29
CA ILE A 114 -15.46 -19.14 7.93
C ILE A 114 -15.49 -17.83 8.71
N LYS A 115 -16.01 -16.74 8.12
CA LYS A 115 -16.10 -15.44 8.81
C LYS A 115 -16.99 -15.50 10.05
N GLU A 116 -18.09 -16.25 10.01
CA GLU A 116 -18.94 -16.47 11.18
C GLU A 116 -18.19 -17.25 12.27
N ARG A 117 -17.46 -18.30 11.88
CA ARG A 117 -16.63 -19.08 12.81
C ARG A 117 -15.50 -18.23 13.41
N GLU A 118 -14.82 -17.41 12.62
CA GLU A 118 -13.81 -16.46 13.12
C GLU A 118 -14.42 -15.46 14.10
N LYS A 119 -15.61 -14.92 13.81
CA LYS A 119 -16.32 -14.00 14.70
C LYS A 119 -16.63 -14.68 16.02
N MET A 120 -17.15 -15.90 15.99
CA MET A 120 -17.38 -16.72 17.18
C MET A 120 -16.08 -16.84 17.99
N LEU A 121 -15.00 -17.36 17.39
CA LEU A 121 -13.71 -17.58 18.05
C LEU A 121 -13.11 -16.32 18.70
N ARG A 122 -13.30 -15.14 18.09
CA ARG A 122 -12.85 -13.85 18.63
C ARG A 122 -13.66 -13.37 19.85
N THR A 123 -14.90 -13.84 19.98
CA THR A 123 -15.83 -13.43 21.06
C THR A 123 -15.90 -14.42 22.21
N LEU A 124 -15.30 -15.61 22.07
CA LEU A 124 -15.30 -16.62 23.13
C LEU A 124 -14.51 -16.14 24.36
N PRO A 125 -15.11 -16.12 25.56
CA PRO A 125 -14.39 -15.73 26.77
C PRO A 125 -13.47 -16.84 27.30
N THR A 126 -13.85 -18.10 27.11
CA THR A 126 -13.12 -19.30 27.54
C THR A 126 -13.35 -20.45 26.56
N ALA A 127 -12.55 -21.51 26.65
CA ALA A 127 -12.76 -22.70 25.83
C ALA A 127 -14.14 -23.33 26.12
N MET A 128 -14.80 -23.81 25.08
CA MET A 128 -16.12 -24.46 25.17
C MET A 128 -16.17 -25.66 24.24
N VAL A 129 -17.02 -26.63 24.56
CA VAL A 129 -17.24 -27.80 23.69
C VAL A 129 -18.28 -27.43 22.63
N ASP A 130 -17.92 -27.64 21.36
CA ASP A 130 -18.84 -27.47 20.24
C ASP A 130 -19.94 -28.54 20.32
N PRO A 131 -21.24 -28.16 20.37
CA PRO A 131 -22.32 -29.13 20.50
C PRO A 131 -22.50 -30.05 19.28
N GLU A 132 -21.97 -29.67 18.11
CA GLU A 132 -22.16 -30.37 16.84
C GLU A 132 -20.99 -31.31 16.53
N SER A 133 -19.74 -30.87 16.78
CA SER A 133 -18.55 -31.70 16.55
C SER A 133 -18.03 -32.44 17.78
N GLY A 134 -18.43 -32.01 18.99
CA GLY A 134 -17.89 -32.54 20.26
C GLY A 134 -16.44 -32.11 20.54
N GLU A 135 -15.87 -31.23 19.71
CA GLU A 135 -14.50 -30.74 19.87
C GLU A 135 -14.41 -29.56 20.84
N MET A 136 -13.26 -29.41 21.50
CA MET A 136 -12.98 -28.26 22.34
C MET A 136 -12.55 -27.07 21.47
N VAL A 137 -13.35 -26.01 21.50
CA VAL A 137 -13.12 -24.76 20.75
C VAL A 137 -12.51 -23.74 21.69
N HIS A 138 -11.31 -23.27 21.34
CA HIS A 138 -10.56 -22.28 22.12
C HIS A 138 -10.76 -20.87 21.57
N PRO A 139 -10.75 -19.82 22.43
CA PRO A 139 -10.72 -18.43 21.98
C PRO A 139 -9.52 -18.13 21.08
N ALA A 140 -9.71 -17.27 20.08
CA ALA A 140 -8.62 -16.82 19.21
C ALA A 140 -7.67 -15.87 19.98
N PRO A 141 -6.35 -16.08 19.96
CA PRO A 141 -5.41 -15.17 20.60
C PRO A 141 -5.41 -13.81 19.89
N ARG A 142 -5.51 -12.73 20.67
CA ARG A 142 -5.39 -11.36 20.14
C ARG A 142 -3.94 -10.94 20.10
N ILE A 143 -3.40 -10.78 18.88
CA ILE A 143 -2.09 -10.16 18.63
C ILE A 143 -2.37 -8.83 17.94
N SER A 144 -1.89 -7.72 18.51
CA SER A 144 -2.07 -6.38 17.92
C SER A 144 -0.76 -5.61 17.89
N THR A 145 -0.49 -4.99 16.74
CA THR A 145 0.54 -3.97 16.57
C THR A 145 -0.13 -2.61 16.57
N THR A 146 0.36 -1.68 17.39
CA THR A 146 -0.13 -0.30 17.39
C THR A 146 0.56 0.48 16.27
N THR A 147 -0.22 1.24 15.50
CA THR A 147 0.27 2.10 14.39
C THR A 147 -0.44 3.46 14.43
N PHE A 148 -0.02 4.40 13.59
CA PHE A 148 -0.61 5.73 13.46
C PHE A 148 -1.34 5.89 12.12
N LYS A 149 -2.31 6.81 12.05
CA LYS A 149 -3.05 7.18 10.85
C LYS A 149 -2.97 8.70 10.66
N ILE A 150 -2.66 9.14 9.45
CA ILE A 150 -2.72 10.56 9.06
C ILE A 150 -4.00 10.76 8.24
N SER A 151 -4.68 11.88 8.45
CA SER A 151 -5.87 12.25 7.68
C SER A 151 -5.83 13.75 7.44
N LEU A 152 -5.61 14.13 6.18
CA LEU A 152 -5.61 15.52 5.76
C LEU A 152 -7.05 16.03 5.74
N LYS A 153 -7.27 17.26 6.19
CA LYS A 153 -8.58 17.91 6.10
C LYS A 153 -8.84 18.28 4.63
N LYS A 154 -10.09 18.14 4.20
CA LYS A 154 -10.57 18.63 2.90
C LYS A 154 -10.54 20.15 2.84
#